data_AF-A0A3Q1MPE0-F1
#
_entry.id   AF-A0A3Q1MPE0-F1
#
_cell.length_a   1.000
_cell.length_b   1.000
_cell.length_c   1.000
_cell.angle_alpha   90.00
_cell.angle_beta   90.00
_cell.angle_gamma   90.00
#
_symmetry.space_group_name_H-M   'P 1'
#
loop_
_entity.id
_entity.type
_entity.pdbx_description
1 polymer ?
#
loop_
_entity_poly.entity_id
_entity_poly.type
_entity_poly.pdbx_seq_one_letter_code
_entity_poly.pdbx_strand_id
1 'polypeptide(L)'
;MNRCADARAVAATVPGADVGNAGLRPPMVPRQASFFPPPVLNPFVQQTRLGVARRIQIFFLGIILLPIRALLVAIILLLSWSLAAISTACCPEKLTHPITGWKRKITHPVLKFLGHAMFFSMGFVVTVKGKIATPLEAPIFVVAPHSTFFDGIACVAAGLPSIVSRNENVQVPLVGRILRALQPVLVSRVDPDSRKNTINEIIRRATSGGEWPQILVFPEGTCTNRSCLITFKPGAFIPGVPVQPILLRYPNKLDTVTWTWQGYTFIQLCVLTWCQPFTRVEVEFMPVQVPSDEERCDPVLFASTIRNVMAEALKIPVTDHTYEDCRLMISAGQLTLPMEAGLVEFTKISRKLKLDWDGIRKHLDEYAAIASSSKGGRIGIEEFAEYLKLPVSDVLRQLFALFDRNHDGSIDFREYVIGLAVLCNPANTEEIIQVAFKLFDVDEDGFITEEEFSTILQASLGVPDLDVSGLFKEIAQGDSVSYEEFKSFALKHPEYAKIFTTYLDLQTCHVFSLPKEVQATPSVLFREKAMAPHSSTLAWEIPWMEEPGRLQSMGSLRVGHD
;
A
#
# COMPACT_ATOMS: atom_id res chain seq x y z
N MET A 1 -12.46 -6.11 60.75
CA MET A 1 -11.94 -7.44 60.33
C MET A 1 -12.48 -7.68 58.93
N ASN A 2 -11.67 -7.37 57.92
CA ASN A 2 -10.86 -8.32 57.13
C ASN A 2 -11.65 -8.85 55.93
N ARG A 3 -11.07 -9.08 54.75
CA ARG A 3 -9.89 -8.60 54.01
C ARG A 3 -9.91 -9.43 52.71
N CYS A 4 -9.20 -8.94 51.69
CA CYS A 4 -8.78 -9.63 50.47
C CYS A 4 -8.46 -11.14 50.61
N ALA A 5 -8.86 -11.94 49.62
CA ALA A 5 -8.33 -13.23 49.15
C ALA A 5 -9.40 -13.77 48.15
N ASP A 6 -9.18 -14.17 46.90
CA ASP A 6 -8.07 -14.91 46.33
C ASP A 6 -7.86 -14.54 44.85
N ALA A 7 -6.70 -13.96 44.57
CA ALA A 7 -6.03 -14.00 43.29
C ALA A 7 -4.68 -14.66 43.55
N ARG A 8 -4.59 -15.99 43.37
CA ARG A 8 -3.35 -16.80 43.18
C ARG A 8 -3.68 -18.29 43.14
N ALA A 9 -2.84 -19.03 42.41
CA ALA A 9 -2.89 -20.44 42.05
C ALA A 9 -3.71 -20.66 40.75
N VAL A 10 -3.13 -21.09 39.63
CA VAL A 10 -2.16 -22.19 39.50
C VAL A 10 -1.20 -21.91 38.34
N ALA A 11 0.03 -21.50 38.66
CA ALA A 11 1.21 -21.77 37.87
C ALA A 11 1.97 -22.87 38.61
N ALA A 12 1.78 -24.12 38.20
CA ALA A 12 2.67 -25.26 38.44
C ALA A 12 1.98 -26.51 37.89
N THR A 13 2.48 -27.02 36.76
CA THR A 13 2.94 -28.40 36.56
C THR A 13 2.96 -28.68 35.05
N VAL A 14 4.13 -28.53 34.43
CA VAL A 14 4.48 -29.35 33.27
C VAL A 14 4.74 -30.76 33.80
N PRO A 15 4.19 -31.78 33.14
CA PRO A 15 5.04 -32.93 32.83
C PRO A 15 4.83 -33.46 31.41
N GLY A 16 5.95 -33.84 30.79
CA GLY A 16 6.00 -34.98 29.88
C GLY A 16 5.62 -34.72 28.43
N ALA A 17 6.65 -34.81 27.58
CA ALA A 17 6.48 -35.17 26.19
C ALA A 17 5.72 -36.51 26.09
N ASP A 18 4.63 -36.56 25.33
CA ASP A 18 4.27 -37.72 24.52
C ASP A 18 3.26 -37.38 23.41
N VAL A 19 3.75 -37.61 22.19
CA VAL A 19 3.10 -38.13 20.98
C VAL A 19 1.56 -38.03 20.86
N GLY A 20 1.13 -37.24 19.88
CA GLY A 20 0.06 -37.64 18.96
C GLY A 20 -1.37 -37.24 19.31
N ASN A 21 -1.79 -36.06 18.85
CA ASN A 21 -3.12 -35.96 18.21
C ASN A 21 -3.15 -34.83 17.18
N ALA A 22 -2.98 -35.22 15.92
CA ALA A 22 -3.18 -34.36 14.76
C ALA A 22 -4.70 -34.24 14.51
N GLY A 23 -5.32 -33.20 15.03
CA GLY A 23 -6.73 -32.94 14.75
C GLY A 23 -7.20 -31.69 15.48
N LEU A 24 -7.65 -30.69 14.70
CA LEU A 24 -8.09 -29.35 15.10
C LEU A 24 -6.99 -28.28 15.18
N ARG A 25 -6.14 -28.20 14.13
CA ARG A 25 -5.61 -26.89 13.72
C ARG A 25 -6.72 -26.15 12.94
N PRO A 26 -7.02 -24.88 13.25
CA PRO A 26 -7.75 -24.05 12.29
C PRO A 26 -6.97 -24.06 10.96
N PRO A 27 -7.66 -24.06 9.81
CA PRO A 27 -6.99 -24.20 8.52
C PRO A 27 -5.96 -23.07 8.36
N MET A 28 -4.71 -23.46 8.15
CA MET A 28 -3.61 -22.54 7.83
C MET A 28 -4.02 -21.72 6.61
N VAL A 29 -4.12 -20.40 6.79
CA VAL A 29 -4.52 -19.48 5.74
C VAL A 29 -3.33 -19.29 4.79
N PRO A 30 -3.45 -19.60 3.49
CA PRO A 30 -2.43 -19.25 2.51
C PRO A 30 -2.28 -17.72 2.46
N ARG A 31 -1.05 -17.22 2.63
CA ARG A 31 -0.62 -15.81 2.81
C ARG A 31 -0.92 -14.82 1.66
N GLN A 32 -1.93 -15.07 0.84
CA GLN A 32 -2.42 -14.20 -0.23
C GLN A 32 -3.75 -13.56 0.15
N ALA A 33 -3.90 -13.16 1.41
CA ALA A 33 -5.19 -12.86 2.01
C ALA A 33 -5.11 -11.64 2.93
N SER A 34 -6.03 -10.68 2.76
CA SER A 34 -6.27 -9.62 3.75
C SER A 34 -6.55 -10.25 5.12
N PHE A 35 -6.18 -9.56 6.21
CA PHE A 35 -6.45 -10.01 7.59
C PHE A 35 -7.94 -10.25 7.89
N PHE A 36 -8.84 -9.79 7.01
CA PHE A 36 -10.26 -10.06 7.10
C PHE A 36 -10.67 -11.13 6.08
N PRO A 37 -11.40 -12.18 6.49
CA PRO A 37 -12.04 -13.08 5.55
C PRO A 37 -13.03 -12.29 4.66
N PRO A 38 -13.17 -12.65 3.37
CA PRO A 38 -12.48 -13.76 2.69
C PRO A 38 -11.06 -13.37 2.23
N PRO A 39 -10.13 -14.35 2.15
CA PRO A 39 -8.82 -14.16 1.54
C PRO A 39 -8.95 -13.65 0.10
N VAL A 40 -8.32 -12.52 -0.20
CA VAL A 40 -8.41 -11.85 -1.50
C VAL A 40 -7.08 -11.99 -2.24
N LEU A 41 -7.11 -12.58 -3.44
CA LEU A 41 -5.95 -12.70 -4.33
C LEU A 41 -5.23 -11.36 -4.48
N ASN A 42 -3.89 -11.39 -4.51
CA ASN A 42 -3.07 -10.21 -4.72
C ASN A 42 -3.52 -9.46 -6.00
N PRO A 43 -4.06 -8.23 -5.90
CA PRO A 43 -4.64 -7.53 -7.03
C PRO A 43 -3.61 -6.99 -8.02
N PHE A 44 -2.32 -6.97 -7.66
CA PHE A 44 -1.26 -6.32 -8.44
C PHE A 44 -0.36 -7.28 -9.22
N VAL A 45 -0.72 -8.57 -9.23
CA VAL A 45 0.03 -9.61 -9.92
C VAL A 45 -0.88 -10.32 -10.91
N GLN A 46 -0.38 -10.51 -12.12
CA GLN A 46 -1.06 -11.29 -13.15
C GLN A 46 -0.07 -12.25 -13.80
N GLN A 47 -0.23 -13.54 -13.53
CA GLN A 47 0.53 -14.59 -14.20
C GLN A 47 -0.29 -15.24 -15.30
N THR A 48 -0.14 -14.76 -16.53
CA THR A 48 -0.77 -15.41 -17.69
C THR A 48 0.15 -16.51 -18.23
N ARG A 49 -0.18 -17.77 -17.95
CA ARG A 49 0.53 -18.93 -18.52
C ARG A 49 -0.06 -19.30 -19.88
N LEU A 50 0.68 -19.00 -20.95
CA LEU A 50 0.33 -19.38 -22.31
C LEU A 50 0.90 -20.75 -22.67
N GLY A 51 0.03 -21.74 -22.87
CA GLY A 51 0.40 -23.05 -23.40
C GLY A 51 0.92 -22.98 -24.85
N VAL A 52 1.67 -24.00 -25.28
CA VAL A 52 2.35 -24.05 -26.58
C VAL A 52 1.36 -23.84 -27.75
N ALA A 53 0.22 -24.53 -27.74
CA ALA A 53 -0.81 -24.39 -28.77
C ALA A 53 -1.32 -22.93 -28.90
N ARG A 54 -1.47 -22.22 -27.79
CA ARG A 54 -1.91 -20.81 -27.79
C ARG A 54 -0.83 -19.89 -28.32
N ARG A 55 0.44 -20.15 -28.01
CA ARG A 55 1.57 -19.38 -28.57
C ARG A 55 1.64 -19.53 -30.09
N ILE A 56 1.48 -20.75 -30.60
CA ILE A 56 1.42 -21.04 -32.03
C ILE A 56 0.24 -20.30 -32.69
N GLN A 57 -0.95 -20.36 -32.07
CA GLN A 57 -2.12 -19.65 -32.56
C GLN A 57 -1.90 -18.12 -32.62
N ILE A 58 -1.39 -17.53 -31.53
CA ILE A 58 -1.10 -16.10 -31.44
C ILE A 58 -0.06 -15.69 -32.49
N PHE A 59 0.94 -16.54 -32.76
CA PHE A 59 1.96 -16.28 -33.77
C PHE A 59 1.35 -16.19 -35.18
N PHE A 60 0.59 -17.21 -35.61
CA PHE A 60 -0.01 -17.21 -36.96
C PHE A 60 -1.06 -16.11 -37.14
N LEU A 61 -1.92 -15.88 -36.13
CA LEU A 61 -2.87 -14.78 -36.16
C LEU A 61 -2.15 -13.42 -36.14
N GLY A 62 -1.05 -13.31 -35.42
CA GLY A 62 -0.26 -12.09 -35.31
C GLY A 62 0.36 -11.65 -36.64
N ILE A 63 0.80 -12.58 -37.48
CA ILE A 63 1.35 -12.25 -38.82
C ILE A 63 0.32 -11.49 -39.67
N ILE A 64 -0.97 -11.80 -39.52
CA ILE A 64 -2.04 -11.22 -40.33
C ILE A 64 -2.70 -10.04 -39.61
N LEU A 65 -3.18 -10.25 -38.38
CA LEU A 65 -4.00 -9.28 -37.66
C LEU A 65 -3.20 -8.08 -37.17
N LEU A 66 -2.00 -8.31 -36.61
CA LEU A 66 -1.22 -7.24 -36.00
C LEU A 66 -0.88 -6.10 -36.99
N PRO A 67 -0.33 -6.35 -38.21
CA PRO A 67 -0.01 -5.26 -39.13
C PRO A 67 -1.27 -4.52 -39.61
N ILE A 68 -2.36 -5.24 -39.87
CA ILE A 68 -3.63 -4.63 -40.30
C ILE A 68 -4.18 -3.72 -39.20
N ARG A 69 -4.26 -4.22 -37.95
CA ARG A 69 -4.78 -3.45 -36.81
C ARG A 69 -3.88 -2.26 -36.48
N ALA A 70 -2.57 -2.43 -36.50
CA ALA A 70 -1.62 -1.34 -36.27
C ALA A 70 -1.78 -0.22 -37.31
N LEU A 71 -1.95 -0.57 -38.59
CA LEU A 71 -2.20 0.40 -39.65
C LEU A 71 -3.52 1.15 -39.44
N LEU A 72 -4.62 0.42 -39.16
CA LEU A 72 -5.93 1.03 -38.90
C LEU A 72 -5.90 1.96 -37.69
N VAL A 73 -5.28 1.54 -36.59
CA VAL A 73 -5.10 2.36 -35.39
C VAL A 73 -4.28 3.63 -35.70
N ALA A 74 -3.19 3.51 -36.46
CA ALA A 74 -2.37 4.65 -36.86
C ALA A 74 -3.16 5.68 -37.68
N ILE A 75 -3.94 5.22 -38.67
CA ILE A 75 -4.80 6.09 -39.50
C ILE A 75 -5.84 6.81 -38.62
N ILE A 76 -6.51 6.07 -37.74
CA ILE A 76 -7.54 6.65 -36.86
C ILE A 76 -6.94 7.66 -35.88
N LEU A 77 -5.74 7.40 -35.35
CA LEU A 77 -5.04 8.34 -34.48
C LEU A 77 -4.66 9.64 -35.20
N LEU A 78 -4.20 9.57 -36.46
CA LEU A 78 -3.88 10.76 -37.26
C LEU A 78 -5.14 11.60 -37.57
N LEU A 79 -6.24 10.94 -37.93
CA LEU A 79 -7.53 11.61 -38.15
C LEU A 79 -8.05 12.27 -36.86
N SER A 80 -7.99 11.52 -35.74
CA SER A 80 -8.42 12.01 -34.43
C SER A 80 -7.56 13.19 -33.97
N TRP A 81 -6.25 13.14 -34.20
CA TRP A 81 -5.33 14.24 -33.90
C TRP A 81 -5.68 15.50 -34.67
N SER A 82 -5.99 15.37 -35.97
CA SER A 82 -6.35 16.49 -36.84
C SER A 82 -7.63 17.19 -36.36
N LEU A 83 -8.65 16.42 -36.00
CA LEU A 83 -9.89 16.92 -35.41
C LEU A 83 -9.68 17.54 -34.03
N ALA A 84 -8.85 16.91 -33.20
CA ALA A 84 -8.50 17.45 -31.88
C ALA A 84 -7.76 18.79 -32.02
N ALA A 85 -6.84 18.91 -32.99
CA ALA A 85 -6.14 20.15 -33.29
C ALA A 85 -7.11 21.27 -33.67
N ILE A 86 -8.10 21.01 -34.54
CA ILE A 86 -9.17 21.95 -34.88
C ILE A 86 -9.99 22.32 -33.65
N SER A 87 -10.41 21.33 -32.85
CA SER A 87 -11.25 21.51 -31.67
C SER A 87 -10.61 22.37 -30.58
N THR A 88 -9.28 22.35 -30.50
CA THR A 88 -8.48 23.04 -29.48
C THR A 88 -7.71 24.23 -30.05
N ALA A 89 -7.91 24.56 -31.33
CA ALA A 89 -7.28 25.71 -31.97
C ALA A 89 -7.74 27.01 -31.28
N CYS A 90 -6.79 27.85 -30.88
CA CYS A 90 -7.00 29.09 -30.14
C CYS A 90 -7.56 28.92 -28.71
N CYS A 91 -7.53 27.71 -28.15
CA CYS A 91 -7.84 27.50 -26.74
C CYS A 91 -6.56 27.68 -25.89
N PRO A 92 -6.65 28.33 -24.71
CA PRO A 92 -5.52 28.38 -23.79
C PRO A 92 -5.18 26.99 -23.26
N GLU A 93 -3.94 26.80 -22.80
CA GLU A 93 -3.49 25.51 -22.26
C GLU A 93 -4.24 25.13 -20.97
N LYS A 94 -4.53 26.12 -20.12
CA LYS A 94 -5.39 25.97 -18.95
C LYS A 94 -6.77 26.56 -19.26
N LEU A 95 -7.79 25.72 -19.30
CA LEU A 95 -9.16 26.12 -19.59
C LEU A 95 -9.85 26.68 -18.35
N THR A 96 -10.32 27.92 -18.41
CA THR A 96 -11.18 28.54 -17.38
C THR A 96 -12.67 28.29 -17.64
N HIS A 97 -13.04 28.09 -18.90
CA HIS A 97 -14.40 27.78 -19.37
C HIS A 97 -14.38 26.55 -20.28
N PRO A 98 -15.50 25.81 -20.38
CA PRO A 98 -15.57 24.65 -21.25
C PRO A 98 -15.43 25.09 -22.71
N ILE A 99 -14.74 24.28 -23.51
CA ILE A 99 -14.74 24.42 -24.97
C ILE A 99 -16.19 24.25 -25.43
N THR A 100 -16.74 25.29 -26.07
CA THR A 100 -18.13 25.33 -26.57
C THR A 100 -18.16 25.80 -28.03
N GLY A 101 -19.35 25.89 -28.60
CA GLY A 101 -19.56 26.42 -29.96
C GLY A 101 -19.45 25.38 -31.08
N TRP A 102 -19.39 25.88 -32.32
CA TRP A 102 -19.52 25.06 -33.53
C TRP A 102 -18.37 24.07 -33.71
N LYS A 103 -17.14 24.45 -33.35
CA LYS A 103 -15.96 23.58 -33.43
C LYS A 103 -16.19 22.28 -32.68
N ARG A 104 -16.62 22.37 -31.41
CA ARG A 104 -16.94 21.20 -30.58
C ARG A 104 -18.17 20.45 -31.08
N LYS A 105 -19.24 21.14 -31.50
CA LYS A 105 -20.44 20.50 -32.04
C LYS A 105 -20.14 19.62 -33.26
N ILE A 106 -19.16 20.00 -34.08
CA ILE A 106 -18.73 19.23 -35.25
C ILE A 106 -17.69 18.16 -34.87
N THR A 107 -16.64 18.51 -34.13
CA THR A 107 -15.53 17.58 -33.86
C THR A 107 -15.91 16.47 -32.88
N HIS A 108 -16.79 16.75 -31.91
CA HIS A 108 -17.08 15.82 -30.82
C HIS A 108 -17.81 14.54 -31.26
N PRO A 109 -18.89 14.58 -32.07
CA PRO A 109 -19.51 13.37 -32.59
C PRO A 109 -18.55 12.53 -33.45
N VAL A 110 -17.69 13.20 -34.24
CA VAL A 110 -16.71 12.52 -35.11
C VAL A 110 -15.61 11.87 -34.26
N LEU A 111 -15.08 12.56 -33.23
CA LEU A 111 -14.14 11.98 -32.29
C LEU A 111 -14.74 10.79 -31.53
N LYS A 112 -16.03 10.87 -31.16
CA LYS A 112 -16.74 9.74 -30.52
C LYS A 112 -16.81 8.56 -31.48
N PHE A 113 -17.18 8.78 -32.74
CA PHE A 113 -17.21 7.73 -33.76
C PHE A 113 -15.82 7.11 -33.98
N LEU A 114 -14.78 7.94 -34.14
CA LEU A 114 -13.39 7.48 -34.30
C LEU A 114 -12.90 6.70 -33.08
N GLY A 115 -13.32 7.08 -31.86
CA GLY A 115 -13.05 6.30 -30.65
C GLY A 115 -13.65 4.89 -30.72
N HIS A 116 -14.90 4.74 -31.16
CA HIS A 116 -15.52 3.42 -31.35
C HIS A 116 -14.80 2.63 -32.44
N ALA A 117 -14.49 3.28 -33.57
CA ALA A 117 -13.74 2.67 -34.67
C ALA A 117 -12.33 2.23 -34.25
N MET A 118 -11.67 2.98 -33.37
CA MET A 118 -10.35 2.66 -32.82
C MET A 118 -10.40 1.37 -32.01
N PHE A 119 -11.30 1.26 -31.03
CA PHE A 119 -11.45 0.05 -30.23
C PHE A 119 -11.90 -1.15 -31.08
N PHE A 120 -12.81 -0.95 -32.03
CA PHE A 120 -13.17 -1.99 -32.99
C PHE A 120 -11.97 -2.47 -33.81
N SER A 121 -11.14 -1.54 -34.30
CA SER A 121 -9.91 -1.85 -35.06
C SER A 121 -8.86 -2.57 -34.22
N MET A 122 -8.84 -2.35 -32.90
CA MET A 122 -8.01 -3.11 -31.97
C MET A 122 -8.54 -4.54 -31.71
N GLY A 123 -9.76 -4.85 -32.17
CA GLY A 123 -10.43 -6.13 -31.99
C GLY A 123 -11.45 -6.17 -30.86
N PHE A 124 -11.81 -5.03 -30.25
CA PHE A 124 -12.79 -5.01 -29.16
C PHE A 124 -14.22 -5.10 -29.67
N VAL A 125 -14.98 -6.00 -29.05
CA VAL A 125 -16.44 -6.10 -29.22
C VAL A 125 -17.07 -5.58 -27.93
N VAL A 126 -17.67 -4.39 -28.03
CA VAL A 126 -18.17 -3.63 -26.87
C VAL A 126 -19.65 -3.89 -26.70
N THR A 127 -20.05 -4.30 -25.50
CA THR A 127 -21.46 -4.35 -25.10
C THR A 127 -21.70 -3.25 -24.07
N VAL A 128 -22.62 -2.34 -24.35
CA VAL A 128 -23.01 -1.28 -23.42
C VAL A 128 -24.35 -1.64 -22.79
N LYS A 129 -24.43 -1.60 -21.46
CA LYS A 129 -25.63 -1.86 -20.67
C LYS A 129 -25.97 -0.67 -19.78
N GLY A 130 -27.25 -0.53 -19.43
CA GLY A 130 -27.72 0.54 -18.55
C GLY A 130 -27.95 1.88 -19.25
N LYS A 131 -28.53 2.83 -18.53
CA LYS A 131 -28.82 4.19 -19.02
C LYS A 131 -27.69 5.12 -18.60
N ILE A 132 -27.13 5.87 -19.55
CA ILE A 132 -26.14 6.90 -19.28
C ILE A 132 -26.85 8.12 -18.68
N ALA A 133 -26.41 8.57 -17.51
CA ALA A 133 -26.92 9.75 -16.84
C ALA A 133 -26.45 11.02 -17.54
N THR A 134 -27.31 12.03 -17.55
CA THR A 134 -26.97 13.38 -18.02
C THR A 134 -26.03 14.08 -17.04
N PRO A 135 -25.33 15.15 -17.46
CA PRO A 135 -24.49 15.96 -16.56
C PRO A 135 -25.23 16.54 -15.35
N LEU A 136 -26.56 16.74 -15.45
CA LEU A 136 -27.40 17.23 -14.36
C LEU A 136 -27.78 16.12 -13.37
N GLU A 137 -27.99 14.89 -13.87
CA GLU A 137 -28.30 13.73 -13.03
C GLU A 137 -27.07 13.25 -12.25
N ALA A 138 -25.91 13.17 -12.91
CA ALA A 138 -24.65 12.75 -12.29
C ALA A 138 -23.44 13.44 -12.95
N PRO A 139 -22.86 14.48 -12.33
CA PRO A 139 -21.70 15.18 -12.89
C PRO A 139 -20.43 14.33 -12.98
N ILE A 140 -20.34 13.21 -12.25
CA ILE A 140 -19.14 12.37 -12.16
C ILE A 140 -19.48 10.90 -12.48
N PHE A 141 -18.69 10.30 -13.36
CA PHE A 141 -18.62 8.86 -13.59
C PHE A 141 -17.47 8.26 -12.78
N VAL A 142 -17.75 7.19 -12.05
CA VAL A 142 -16.74 6.41 -11.31
C VAL A 142 -16.63 5.03 -11.92
N VAL A 143 -15.45 4.68 -12.43
CA VAL A 143 -15.26 3.46 -13.25
C VAL A 143 -14.41 2.45 -12.51
N ALA A 144 -14.88 1.20 -12.41
CA ALA A 144 -14.14 0.11 -11.81
C ALA A 144 -14.59 -1.27 -12.38
N PRO A 145 -13.76 -2.31 -12.32
CA PRO A 145 -12.37 -2.25 -11.91
C PRO A 145 -11.48 -1.54 -12.94
N HIS A 146 -10.47 -0.81 -12.49
CA HIS A 146 -9.41 -0.29 -13.35
C HIS A 146 -8.35 -1.39 -13.50
N SER A 147 -8.18 -1.93 -14.69
CA SER A 147 -7.37 -3.11 -14.93
C SER A 147 -6.49 -3.06 -16.16
N THR A 148 -6.68 -2.05 -17.02
CA THR A 148 -5.90 -1.93 -18.24
C THR A 148 -5.93 -0.53 -18.83
N PHE A 149 -4.95 -0.20 -19.66
CA PHE A 149 -4.98 1.00 -20.48
C PHE A 149 -6.18 1.00 -21.46
N PHE A 150 -6.71 -0.17 -21.82
CA PHE A 150 -7.91 -0.27 -22.65
C PHE A 150 -9.20 0.13 -21.94
N ASP A 151 -9.18 0.38 -20.63
CA ASP A 151 -10.35 0.86 -19.87
C ASP A 151 -10.81 2.25 -20.33
N GLY A 152 -9.96 2.96 -21.10
CA GLY A 152 -10.34 4.17 -21.83
C GLY A 152 -11.58 3.98 -22.73
N ILE A 153 -11.97 2.74 -23.01
CA ILE A 153 -13.23 2.42 -23.69
C ILE A 153 -14.47 2.92 -22.93
N ALA A 154 -14.40 2.99 -21.59
CA ALA A 154 -15.45 3.58 -20.77
C ALA A 154 -15.68 5.05 -21.13
N CYS A 155 -14.60 5.80 -21.43
CA CYS A 155 -14.68 7.19 -21.86
C CYS A 155 -15.39 7.32 -23.22
N VAL A 156 -15.09 6.42 -24.17
CA VAL A 156 -15.75 6.40 -25.47
C VAL A 156 -17.24 6.04 -25.33
N ALA A 157 -17.55 5.03 -24.54
CA ALA A 157 -18.92 4.58 -24.28
C ALA A 157 -19.76 5.65 -23.57
N ALA A 158 -19.17 6.35 -22.58
CA ALA A 158 -19.81 7.43 -21.83
C ALA A 158 -19.96 8.74 -22.63
N GLY A 159 -19.45 8.80 -23.87
CA GLY A 159 -19.61 9.96 -24.74
C GLY A 159 -18.55 11.03 -24.56
N LEU A 160 -17.31 10.63 -24.28
CA LEU A 160 -16.13 11.51 -24.18
C LEU A 160 -16.19 12.53 -23.03
N PRO A 161 -16.45 12.10 -21.77
CA PRO A 161 -16.33 12.96 -20.60
C PRO A 161 -14.89 13.47 -20.40
N SER A 162 -14.75 14.50 -19.56
CA SER A 162 -13.44 14.95 -19.09
C SER A 162 -12.80 13.89 -18.20
N ILE A 163 -11.54 13.55 -18.43
CA ILE A 163 -10.85 12.53 -17.62
C ILE A 163 -9.87 13.18 -16.64
N VAL A 164 -9.66 12.53 -15.50
CA VAL A 164 -8.53 12.85 -14.62
C VAL A 164 -7.29 12.12 -15.18
N SER A 165 -6.25 12.88 -15.55
CA SER A 165 -5.05 12.33 -16.18
C SER A 165 -3.78 12.95 -15.62
N ARG A 166 -2.68 12.18 -15.62
CA ARG A 166 -1.38 12.74 -15.27
C ARG A 166 -0.92 13.78 -16.29
N ASN A 167 -0.16 14.77 -15.84
CA ASN A 167 0.32 15.87 -16.68
C ASN A 167 1.27 15.39 -17.80
N GLU A 168 2.01 14.31 -17.59
CA GLU A 168 2.93 13.76 -18.59
C GLU A 168 2.17 13.23 -19.82
N ASN A 169 0.93 12.76 -19.64
CA ASN A 169 0.12 12.21 -20.72
C ASN A 169 -0.24 13.26 -21.79
N VAL A 170 -0.34 14.54 -21.42
CA VAL A 170 -0.60 15.62 -22.41
C VAL A 170 0.64 16.00 -23.22
N GLN A 171 1.82 15.54 -22.82
CA GLN A 171 3.08 15.74 -23.53
C GLN A 171 3.37 14.63 -24.55
N VAL A 172 2.63 13.52 -24.52
CA VAL A 172 2.78 12.42 -25.48
C VAL A 172 2.42 12.90 -26.90
N PRO A 173 3.30 12.74 -27.90
CA PRO A 173 2.99 13.11 -29.29
C PRO A 173 1.72 12.42 -29.80
N LEU A 174 0.94 13.12 -30.61
CA LEU A 174 -0.39 12.71 -31.13
C LEU A 174 -1.48 12.53 -30.04
N VAL A 175 -1.23 11.70 -29.02
CA VAL A 175 -2.20 11.40 -27.97
C VAL A 175 -2.51 12.61 -27.10
N GLY A 176 -1.50 13.42 -26.77
CA GLY A 176 -1.65 14.56 -25.86
C GLY A 176 -2.59 15.65 -26.38
N ARG A 177 -2.69 15.83 -27.70
CA ARG A 177 -3.65 16.80 -28.30
C ARG A 177 -5.08 16.27 -28.27
N ILE A 178 -5.27 14.98 -28.57
CA ILE A 178 -6.57 14.30 -28.44
C ILE A 178 -7.04 14.38 -26.99
N LEU A 179 -6.15 14.10 -26.04
CA LEU A 179 -6.43 14.20 -24.62
C LEU A 179 -6.87 15.62 -24.23
N ARG A 180 -6.18 16.67 -24.69
CA ARG A 180 -6.59 18.08 -24.45
C ARG A 180 -7.99 18.40 -24.99
N ALA A 181 -8.42 17.79 -26.10
CA ALA A 181 -9.77 17.99 -26.64
C ALA A 181 -10.88 17.43 -25.74
N LEU A 182 -10.56 16.47 -24.86
CA LEU A 182 -11.45 15.97 -23.81
C LEU A 182 -11.49 16.89 -22.58
N GLN A 183 -10.69 17.96 -22.57
CA GLN A 183 -10.62 18.95 -21.49
C GLN A 183 -10.28 18.28 -20.15
N PRO A 184 -9.12 17.61 -20.02
CA PRO A 184 -8.81 16.79 -18.86
C PRO A 184 -8.63 17.64 -17.61
N VAL A 185 -8.85 17.02 -16.45
CA VAL A 185 -8.36 17.54 -15.17
C VAL A 185 -6.97 16.94 -14.97
N LEU A 186 -5.94 17.79 -14.99
CA LEU A 186 -4.54 17.35 -14.93
C LEU A 186 -4.06 17.29 -13.49
N VAL A 187 -3.39 16.18 -13.17
CA VAL A 187 -2.70 15.99 -11.89
C VAL A 187 -1.21 15.81 -12.13
N SER A 188 -0.40 16.59 -11.43
CA SER A 188 1.05 16.41 -11.31
C SER A 188 1.35 15.69 -10.00
N ARG A 189 2.39 14.86 -10.03
CA ARG A 189 2.91 14.18 -8.83
C ARG A 189 4.12 14.90 -8.23
N VAL A 190 4.71 15.82 -9.01
CA VAL A 190 5.92 16.57 -8.67
C VAL A 190 5.57 17.90 -8.03
N ASP A 191 4.43 18.48 -8.39
CA ASP A 191 3.94 19.73 -7.82
C ASP A 191 3.14 19.42 -6.53
N PRO A 192 3.56 19.95 -5.36
CA PRO A 192 2.88 19.68 -4.10
C PRO A 192 1.43 20.14 -4.19
N ASP A 193 1.19 21.37 -4.64
CA ASP A 193 -0.16 21.93 -4.71
C ASP A 193 -1.05 21.28 -5.78
N SER A 194 -0.48 20.44 -6.64
CA SER A 194 -1.21 19.86 -7.76
C SER A 194 -2.42 19.03 -7.36
N ARG A 195 -2.35 18.27 -6.26
CA ARG A 195 -3.49 17.47 -5.79
C ARG A 195 -4.61 18.38 -5.31
N LYS A 196 -4.28 19.44 -4.58
CA LYS A 196 -5.23 20.45 -4.10
C LYS A 196 -5.87 21.18 -5.29
N ASN A 197 -5.07 21.56 -6.28
CA ASN A 197 -5.54 22.17 -7.53
C ASN A 197 -6.46 21.24 -8.32
N THR A 198 -6.13 19.95 -8.40
CA THR A 198 -6.95 18.91 -9.03
C THR A 198 -8.31 18.80 -8.34
N ILE A 199 -8.32 18.73 -7.00
CA ILE A 199 -9.54 18.64 -6.21
C ILE A 199 -10.41 19.89 -6.41
N ASN A 200 -9.81 21.09 -6.33
CA ASN A 200 -10.52 22.34 -6.56
C ASN A 200 -11.15 22.40 -7.96
N GLU A 201 -10.45 21.90 -8.97
CA GLU A 201 -10.97 21.84 -10.34
C GLU A 201 -12.09 20.80 -10.49
N ILE A 202 -11.99 19.64 -9.83
CA ILE A 202 -13.08 18.66 -9.77
C ILE A 202 -14.31 19.29 -9.13
N ILE A 203 -14.17 19.94 -7.96
CA ILE A 203 -15.28 20.62 -7.28
C ILE A 203 -15.91 21.65 -8.22
N ARG A 204 -15.11 22.57 -8.76
CA ARG A 204 -15.58 23.65 -9.65
C ARG A 204 -16.37 23.14 -10.84
N ARG A 205 -15.94 22.05 -11.47
CA ARG A 205 -16.60 21.48 -12.65
C ARG A 205 -17.83 20.65 -12.28
N ALA A 206 -17.73 19.84 -11.23
CA ALA A 206 -18.81 18.97 -10.79
C ALA A 206 -20.01 19.75 -10.25
N THR A 207 -19.80 20.93 -9.66
CA THR A 207 -20.86 21.81 -9.13
C THR A 207 -21.33 22.88 -10.13
N SER A 208 -20.87 22.83 -11.39
CA SER A 208 -21.18 23.84 -12.40
C SER A 208 -22.59 23.76 -13.00
N GLY A 209 -23.49 22.94 -12.46
CA GLY A 209 -24.86 22.80 -12.98
C GLY A 209 -24.92 22.27 -14.42
N GLY A 210 -23.94 21.46 -14.84
CA GLY A 210 -23.89 20.85 -16.18
C GLY A 210 -23.27 21.72 -17.27
N GLU A 211 -22.68 22.87 -16.94
CA GLU A 211 -21.91 23.66 -17.91
C GLU A 211 -20.66 22.93 -18.38
N TRP A 212 -19.97 22.25 -17.46
CA TRP A 212 -18.81 21.43 -17.78
C TRP A 212 -19.22 20.01 -18.23
N PRO A 213 -18.40 19.35 -19.05
CA PRO A 213 -18.58 17.93 -19.34
C PRO A 213 -18.48 17.13 -18.04
N GLN A 214 -19.20 16.00 -17.98
CA GLN A 214 -19.06 15.05 -16.88
C GLN A 214 -17.59 14.64 -16.69
N ILE A 215 -17.20 14.33 -15.47
CA ILE A 215 -15.84 13.92 -15.13
C ILE A 215 -15.81 12.40 -14.97
N LEU A 216 -14.93 11.71 -15.67
CA LEU A 216 -14.70 10.28 -15.51
C LEU A 216 -13.43 10.04 -14.69
N VAL A 217 -13.59 9.27 -13.61
CA VAL A 217 -12.52 8.95 -12.66
C VAL A 217 -12.45 7.44 -12.45
N PHE A 218 -11.23 6.90 -12.40
CA PHE A 218 -10.95 5.57 -11.89
C PHE A 218 -10.49 5.69 -10.44
N PRO A 219 -11.39 5.50 -9.45
CA PRO A 219 -11.09 5.83 -8.05
C PRO A 219 -10.04 4.90 -7.41
N GLU A 220 -9.76 3.71 -7.97
CA GLU A 220 -8.63 2.87 -7.55
C GLU A 220 -7.27 3.58 -7.71
N GLY A 221 -7.15 4.47 -8.70
CA GLY A 221 -5.92 5.24 -8.96
C GLY A 221 -4.73 4.42 -9.48
N THR A 222 -4.91 3.13 -9.74
CA THR A 222 -3.95 2.22 -10.38
C THR A 222 -4.67 1.04 -11.02
N CYS A 223 -3.97 0.23 -11.83
CA CYS A 223 -4.56 -0.94 -12.46
C CYS A 223 -4.37 -2.20 -11.61
N THR A 224 -5.42 -3.03 -11.54
CA THR A 224 -5.50 -4.29 -10.80
C THR A 224 -5.90 -5.45 -11.73
N ASN A 225 -5.79 -6.69 -11.24
CA ASN A 225 -6.18 -7.89 -11.99
C ASN A 225 -7.69 -8.21 -11.96
N ARG A 226 -8.52 -7.31 -11.41
CA ARG A 226 -9.99 -7.46 -11.28
C ARG A 226 -10.46 -8.56 -10.33
N SER A 227 -9.58 -9.19 -9.56
CA SER A 227 -9.98 -10.20 -8.56
C SER A 227 -10.70 -9.59 -7.36
N CYS A 228 -10.52 -8.29 -7.11
CA CYS A 228 -11.18 -7.50 -6.09
C CYS A 228 -11.16 -6.01 -6.44
N LEU A 229 -11.91 -5.20 -5.69
CA LEU A 229 -11.75 -3.75 -5.69
C LEU A 229 -10.88 -3.30 -4.52
N ILE A 230 -9.82 -2.55 -4.83
CA ILE A 230 -8.96 -1.91 -3.83
C ILE A 230 -9.63 -0.64 -3.27
N THR A 231 -9.01 0.02 -2.30
CA THR A 231 -9.54 1.24 -1.69
C THR A 231 -9.74 2.34 -2.74
N PHE A 232 -10.93 2.92 -2.76
CA PHE A 232 -11.24 4.07 -3.61
C PHE A 232 -10.70 5.36 -3.00
N LYS A 233 -9.98 6.14 -3.81
CA LYS A 233 -9.50 7.47 -3.42
C LYS A 233 -10.68 8.44 -3.31
N PRO A 234 -10.72 9.29 -2.27
CA PRO A 234 -11.87 10.16 -2.00
C PRO A 234 -12.02 11.32 -3.01
N GLY A 235 -11.02 11.60 -3.85
CA GLY A 235 -10.98 12.80 -4.69
C GLY A 235 -12.20 13.03 -5.59
N ALA A 236 -12.82 11.96 -6.11
CA ALA A 236 -14.04 12.05 -6.92
C ALA A 236 -15.32 12.30 -6.09
N PHE A 237 -15.24 12.06 -4.79
CA PHE A 237 -16.37 12.07 -3.85
C PHE A 237 -16.40 13.34 -2.98
N ILE A 238 -15.28 14.06 -2.89
CA ILE A 238 -15.15 15.34 -2.17
C ILE A 238 -16.25 16.36 -2.54
N PRO A 239 -16.68 16.52 -3.81
CA PRO A 239 -17.71 17.51 -4.12
C PRO A 239 -19.10 17.23 -3.51
N GLY A 240 -19.35 16.01 -2.99
CA GLY A 240 -20.65 15.66 -2.40
C GLY A 240 -21.82 15.65 -3.41
N VAL A 241 -21.53 15.50 -4.71
CA VAL A 241 -22.54 15.45 -5.78
C VAL A 241 -22.89 14.00 -6.16
N PRO A 242 -24.03 13.76 -6.84
CA PRO A 242 -24.35 12.43 -7.35
C PRO A 242 -23.28 11.90 -8.31
N VAL A 243 -23.00 10.59 -8.19
CA VAL A 243 -22.06 9.88 -9.06
C VAL A 243 -22.78 8.76 -9.80
N GLN A 244 -22.37 8.44 -11.03
CA GLN A 244 -22.83 7.25 -11.72
C GLN A 244 -21.69 6.21 -11.81
N PRO A 245 -21.83 5.07 -11.13
CA PRO A 245 -20.87 3.98 -11.25
C PRO A 245 -20.93 3.30 -12.63
N ILE A 246 -19.76 2.98 -13.18
CA ILE A 246 -19.59 2.25 -14.43
C ILE A 246 -18.76 0.99 -14.15
N LEU A 247 -19.33 -0.17 -14.46
CA LEU A 247 -18.67 -1.46 -14.28
C LEU A 247 -18.02 -1.91 -15.59
N LEU A 248 -16.76 -2.33 -15.51
CA LEU A 248 -16.04 -2.94 -16.63
C LEU A 248 -15.89 -4.45 -16.41
N ARG A 249 -16.29 -5.25 -17.40
CA ARG A 249 -16.03 -6.69 -17.42
C ARG A 249 -15.35 -7.11 -18.71
N TYR A 250 -14.35 -7.98 -18.57
CA TYR A 250 -13.65 -8.60 -19.69
C TYR A 250 -13.91 -10.11 -19.69
N PRO A 251 -15.07 -10.58 -20.18
CA PRO A 251 -15.47 -12.00 -20.15
C PRO A 251 -14.74 -12.82 -21.23
N ASN A 252 -13.41 -12.80 -21.20
CA ASN A 252 -12.54 -13.45 -22.17
C ASN A 252 -11.91 -14.68 -21.53
N LYS A 253 -11.93 -15.82 -22.24
CA LYS A 253 -11.28 -17.06 -21.78
C LYS A 253 -9.77 -16.89 -21.61
N LEU A 254 -9.16 -16.10 -22.50
CA LEU A 254 -7.76 -15.73 -22.42
C LEU A 254 -7.66 -14.26 -22.03
N ASP A 255 -7.05 -14.01 -20.88
CA ASP A 255 -6.78 -12.66 -20.42
C ASP A 255 -5.48 -12.14 -21.04
N THR A 256 -5.63 -11.26 -22.04
CA THR A 256 -4.52 -10.51 -22.64
C THR A 256 -4.61 -9.02 -22.37
N VAL A 257 -5.58 -8.58 -21.56
CA VAL A 257 -5.83 -7.14 -21.36
C VAL A 257 -5.36 -6.67 -20.01
N THR A 258 -5.26 -7.52 -18.99
CA THR A 258 -4.83 -7.12 -17.65
C THR A 258 -3.41 -6.57 -17.66
N TRP A 259 -3.30 -5.32 -17.22
CA TRP A 259 -2.04 -4.65 -16.97
C TRP A 259 -1.88 -4.44 -15.47
N THR A 260 -0.90 -5.12 -14.88
CA THR A 260 -0.55 -4.98 -13.47
C THR A 260 0.92 -4.62 -13.34
N TRP A 261 1.33 -4.19 -12.15
CA TRP A 261 2.72 -3.86 -11.83
C TRP A 261 3.67 -5.04 -12.04
N GLN A 262 3.21 -6.26 -11.74
CA GLN A 262 3.91 -7.50 -12.03
C GLN A 262 3.14 -8.30 -13.10
N GLY A 263 3.36 -7.93 -14.36
CA GLY A 263 2.66 -8.48 -15.51
C GLY A 263 3.36 -8.13 -16.83
N TYR A 264 2.62 -8.20 -17.94
CA TYR A 264 3.14 -7.83 -19.26
C TYR A 264 3.42 -6.33 -19.36
N THR A 265 4.44 -5.96 -20.15
CA THR A 265 4.64 -4.57 -20.54
C THR A 265 3.50 -4.08 -21.44
N PHE A 266 3.33 -2.76 -21.55
CA PHE A 266 2.32 -2.16 -22.44
C PHE A 266 2.40 -2.71 -23.87
N ILE A 267 3.59 -2.80 -24.45
CA ILE A 267 3.79 -3.28 -25.82
C ILE A 267 3.42 -4.77 -25.93
N GLN A 268 3.86 -5.59 -24.98
CA GLN A 268 3.52 -7.03 -24.95
C GLN A 268 2.01 -7.23 -24.89
N LEU A 269 1.31 -6.45 -24.06
CA LEU A 269 -0.13 -6.52 -23.90
C LEU A 269 -0.90 -6.11 -25.16
N CYS A 270 -0.43 -5.04 -25.84
CA CYS A 270 -0.95 -4.64 -27.15
C CYS A 270 -0.80 -5.75 -28.18
N VAL A 271 0.38 -6.36 -28.29
CA VAL A 271 0.62 -7.48 -29.21
C VAL A 271 -0.30 -8.65 -28.89
N LEU A 272 -0.35 -9.09 -27.63
CA LEU A 272 -1.19 -10.22 -27.22
C LEU A 272 -2.68 -9.98 -27.49
N THR A 273 -3.17 -8.77 -27.21
CA THR A 273 -4.58 -8.40 -27.45
C THR A 273 -4.90 -8.27 -28.92
N TRP A 274 -4.04 -7.63 -29.71
CA TRP A 274 -4.31 -7.38 -31.14
C TRP A 274 -4.13 -8.63 -32.01
N CYS A 275 -3.41 -9.64 -31.51
CA CYS A 275 -3.37 -10.96 -32.13
C CYS A 275 -4.64 -11.79 -31.87
N GLN A 276 -5.51 -11.41 -30.92
CA GLN A 276 -6.76 -12.12 -30.71
C GLN A 276 -7.78 -11.79 -31.82
N PRO A 277 -8.58 -12.77 -32.30
CA PRO A 277 -9.63 -12.50 -33.29
C PRO A 277 -10.62 -11.43 -32.79
N PHE A 278 -11.02 -11.52 -31.52
CA PHE A 278 -11.81 -10.51 -30.84
C PHE A 278 -11.55 -10.55 -29.33
N THR A 279 -11.73 -9.40 -28.68
CA THR A 279 -11.70 -9.23 -27.23
C THR A 279 -13.03 -8.62 -26.80
N ARG A 280 -13.79 -9.32 -25.96
CA ARG A 280 -15.08 -8.82 -25.47
C ARG A 280 -14.88 -7.92 -24.27
N VAL A 281 -15.64 -6.83 -24.23
CA VAL A 281 -15.71 -5.96 -23.07
C VAL A 281 -17.16 -5.51 -22.87
N GLU A 282 -17.60 -5.55 -21.62
CA GLU A 282 -18.89 -5.06 -21.19
C GLU A 282 -18.69 -3.79 -20.38
N VAL A 283 -19.42 -2.75 -20.75
CA VAL A 283 -19.49 -1.46 -20.04
C VAL A 283 -20.91 -1.31 -19.51
N GLU A 284 -21.09 -1.45 -18.21
CA GLU A 284 -22.40 -1.36 -17.57
C GLU A 284 -22.52 -0.06 -16.76
N PHE A 285 -23.47 0.80 -17.13
CA PHE A 285 -23.83 1.99 -16.38
C PHE A 285 -24.85 1.64 -15.29
N MET A 286 -24.43 1.70 -14.03
CA MET A 286 -25.28 1.46 -12.87
C MET A 286 -26.26 2.62 -12.63
N PRO A 287 -27.30 2.45 -11.81
CA PRO A 287 -28.12 3.58 -11.35
C PRO A 287 -27.29 4.66 -10.68
N VAL A 288 -27.69 5.92 -10.88
CA VAL A 288 -27.08 7.08 -10.22
C VAL A 288 -27.16 6.93 -8.70
N GLN A 289 -26.04 7.18 -8.03
CA GLN A 289 -25.91 7.14 -6.58
C GLN A 289 -25.86 8.57 -6.07
N VAL A 290 -26.85 8.93 -5.26
CA VAL A 290 -26.93 10.24 -4.60
C VAL A 290 -26.40 10.08 -3.19
N PRO A 291 -25.39 10.86 -2.76
CA PRO A 291 -24.86 10.76 -1.41
C PRO A 291 -25.90 11.21 -0.38
N SER A 292 -25.96 10.47 0.74
CA SER A 292 -26.65 10.88 1.96
C SER A 292 -25.99 12.10 2.61
N ASP A 293 -26.64 12.70 3.61
CA ASP A 293 -26.10 13.86 4.31
C ASP A 293 -24.78 13.53 5.05
N GLU A 294 -24.66 12.32 5.60
CA GLU A 294 -23.42 11.83 6.22
C GLU A 294 -22.30 11.69 5.19
N GLU A 295 -22.60 11.08 4.04
CA GLU A 295 -21.64 10.90 2.93
C GLU A 295 -21.19 12.21 2.28
N ARG A 296 -22.01 13.26 2.31
CA ARG A 296 -21.61 14.60 1.88
C ARG A 296 -20.57 15.22 2.82
N CYS A 297 -20.62 14.89 4.10
CA CYS A 297 -19.66 15.35 5.11
C CYS A 297 -18.43 14.44 5.21
N ASP A 298 -18.53 13.18 4.77
CA ASP A 298 -17.44 12.21 4.76
C ASP A 298 -17.22 11.60 3.35
N PRO A 299 -16.32 12.20 2.55
CA PRO A 299 -15.97 11.67 1.23
C PRO A 299 -15.34 10.27 1.24
N VAL A 300 -14.73 9.86 2.36
CA VAL A 300 -14.13 8.52 2.50
C VAL A 300 -15.24 7.49 2.70
N LEU A 301 -16.24 7.82 3.53
CA LEU A 301 -17.45 7.01 3.67
C LEU A 301 -18.13 6.85 2.30
N PHE A 302 -18.38 7.95 1.58
CA PHE A 302 -19.03 7.88 0.26
C PHE A 302 -18.24 7.01 -0.73
N ALA A 303 -16.92 7.19 -0.80
CA ALA A 303 -16.05 6.36 -1.63
C ALA A 303 -16.16 4.87 -1.28
N SER A 304 -16.22 4.54 0.01
CA SER A 304 -16.33 3.17 0.50
C SER A 304 -17.70 2.55 0.21
N THR A 305 -18.81 3.31 0.36
CA THR A 305 -20.16 2.88 0.00
C THR A 305 -20.22 2.53 -1.48
N ILE A 306 -19.73 3.42 -2.34
CA ILE A 306 -19.75 3.23 -3.79
C ILE A 306 -18.88 2.03 -4.19
N ARG A 307 -17.69 1.87 -3.58
CA ARG A 307 -16.87 0.68 -3.78
C ARG A 307 -17.63 -0.60 -3.46
N ASN A 308 -18.33 -0.65 -2.32
CA ASN A 308 -19.06 -1.83 -1.89
C ASN A 308 -20.23 -2.15 -2.83
N VAL A 309 -21.00 -1.13 -3.26
CA VAL A 309 -22.09 -1.27 -4.23
C VAL A 309 -21.57 -1.81 -5.57
N MET A 310 -20.43 -1.29 -6.06
CA MET A 310 -19.80 -1.78 -7.29
C MET A 310 -19.28 -3.21 -7.13
N ALA A 311 -18.66 -3.54 -5.98
CA ALA A 311 -18.13 -4.87 -5.68
C ALA A 311 -19.25 -5.93 -5.63
N GLU A 312 -20.39 -5.60 -5.01
CA GLU A 312 -21.58 -6.45 -4.96
C GLU A 312 -22.13 -6.74 -6.36
N ALA A 313 -22.26 -5.70 -7.20
CA ALA A 313 -22.73 -5.85 -8.58
C ALA A 313 -21.73 -6.59 -9.50
N LEU A 314 -20.44 -6.52 -9.19
CA LEU A 314 -19.39 -7.31 -9.85
C LEU A 314 -19.26 -8.73 -9.31
N LYS A 315 -19.79 -9.00 -8.11
CA LYS A 315 -19.63 -10.24 -7.34
C LYS A 315 -18.16 -10.57 -7.05
N ILE A 316 -17.38 -9.55 -6.67
CA ILE A 316 -15.98 -9.69 -6.27
C ILE A 316 -15.78 -9.10 -4.87
N PRO A 317 -14.79 -9.57 -4.09
CA PRO A 317 -14.50 -9.01 -2.78
C PRO A 317 -13.88 -7.60 -2.89
N VAL A 318 -13.79 -6.93 -1.74
CA VAL A 318 -13.03 -5.69 -1.58
C VAL A 318 -11.79 -5.94 -0.74
N THR A 319 -10.78 -5.08 -0.89
CA THR A 319 -9.57 -5.09 -0.06
C THR A 319 -9.11 -3.68 0.24
N ASP A 320 -8.39 -3.49 1.34
CA ASP A 320 -7.97 -2.17 1.80
C ASP A 320 -6.59 -1.75 1.30
N HIS A 321 -6.03 -2.51 0.35
CA HIS A 321 -4.83 -2.11 -0.39
C HIS A 321 -5.04 -0.75 -1.07
N THR A 322 -3.95 0.00 -1.22
CA THR A 322 -3.92 1.30 -1.89
C THR A 322 -2.78 1.37 -2.90
N TYR A 323 -2.66 2.52 -3.59
CA TYR A 323 -1.55 2.77 -4.49
C TYR A 323 -0.19 2.79 -3.77
N GLU A 324 -0.18 3.18 -2.50
CA GLU A 324 1.00 3.21 -1.64
C GLU A 324 1.54 1.79 -1.41
N ASP A 325 0.67 0.79 -1.27
CA ASP A 325 1.08 -0.62 -1.24
C ASP A 325 1.79 -1.06 -2.54
N CYS A 326 1.34 -0.59 -3.71
CA CYS A 326 2.07 -0.84 -4.96
C CYS A 326 3.49 -0.27 -4.93
N ARG A 327 3.69 0.90 -4.35
CA ARG A 327 5.01 1.53 -4.27
C ARG A 327 5.92 0.73 -3.34
N LEU A 328 5.40 0.26 -2.20
CA LEU A 328 6.18 -0.53 -1.25
C LEU A 328 6.58 -1.87 -1.86
N MET A 329 5.65 -2.49 -2.59
CA MET A 329 5.90 -3.73 -3.34
C MET A 329 7.07 -3.57 -4.35
N ILE A 330 7.13 -2.44 -5.07
CA ILE A 330 8.24 -2.16 -6.00
C ILE A 330 9.55 -1.93 -5.24
N SER A 331 9.51 -1.15 -4.15
CA SER A 331 10.69 -0.92 -3.31
C SER A 331 11.23 -2.22 -2.72
N ALA A 332 10.37 -3.10 -2.23
CA ALA A 332 10.75 -4.44 -1.77
C ALA A 332 11.42 -5.26 -2.87
N GLY A 333 10.87 -5.24 -4.10
CA GLY A 333 11.49 -5.91 -5.25
C GLY A 333 12.84 -5.33 -5.66
N GLN A 334 13.05 -4.01 -5.52
CA GLN A 334 14.36 -3.36 -5.74
C GLN A 334 15.40 -3.79 -4.70
N LEU A 335 14.93 -4.10 -3.49
CA LEU A 335 15.74 -4.66 -2.40
C LEU A 335 15.86 -6.19 -2.49
N THR A 336 15.49 -6.80 -3.62
CA THR A 336 15.54 -8.25 -3.87
C THR A 336 14.65 -9.12 -2.95
N LEU A 337 13.72 -8.50 -2.22
CA LEU A 337 12.71 -9.20 -1.43
C LEU A 337 11.55 -9.68 -2.34
N PRO A 338 10.77 -10.70 -1.91
CA PRO A 338 9.49 -10.99 -2.52
C PRO A 338 8.62 -9.73 -2.53
N MET A 339 8.06 -9.40 -3.69
CA MET A 339 7.23 -8.21 -3.86
C MET A 339 6.04 -8.20 -2.87
N GLU A 340 5.51 -9.37 -2.55
CA GLU A 340 4.44 -9.54 -1.56
C GLU A 340 4.79 -9.00 -0.17
N ALA A 341 6.09 -8.90 0.18
CA ALA A 341 6.52 -8.30 1.44
C ALA A 341 6.10 -6.82 1.56
N GLY A 342 5.95 -6.10 0.44
CA GLY A 342 5.49 -4.71 0.43
C GLY A 342 3.96 -4.52 0.51
N LEU A 343 3.18 -5.60 0.49
CA LEU A 343 1.71 -5.54 0.55
C LEU A 343 1.21 -5.60 1.98
N VAL A 344 1.34 -4.48 2.68
CA VAL A 344 1.14 -4.41 4.13
C VAL A 344 -0.17 -3.74 4.54
N GLU A 345 -1.00 -3.33 3.59
CA GLU A 345 -2.15 -2.43 3.80
C GLU A 345 -1.68 -1.10 4.43
N PHE A 346 -0.73 -0.44 3.75
CA PHE A 346 0.03 0.75 4.19
C PHE A 346 -0.80 1.74 5.00
N THR A 347 -1.98 2.12 4.50
CA THR A 347 -2.84 3.13 5.13
C THR A 347 -3.26 2.75 6.54
N LYS A 348 -3.49 1.46 6.83
CA LYS A 348 -3.84 0.99 8.18
C LYS A 348 -2.66 1.07 9.12
N ILE A 349 -1.47 0.66 8.66
CA ILE A 349 -0.24 0.71 9.43
C ILE A 349 0.13 2.17 9.73
N SER A 350 0.19 2.99 8.69
CA SER A 350 0.46 4.43 8.79
C SER A 350 -0.48 5.12 9.78
N ARG A 351 -1.79 4.87 9.72
CA ARG A 351 -2.77 5.49 10.64
C ARG A 351 -2.63 4.99 12.08
N LYS A 352 -2.51 3.67 12.27
CA LYS A 352 -2.44 3.08 13.61
C LYS A 352 -1.13 3.40 14.32
N LEU A 353 -0.04 3.48 13.56
CA LEU A 353 1.31 3.66 14.10
C LEU A 353 1.82 5.09 13.95
N LYS A 354 1.03 5.98 13.34
CA LYS A 354 1.39 7.37 13.01
C LYS A 354 2.72 7.49 12.23
N LEU A 355 3.00 6.51 11.38
CA LEU A 355 4.18 6.49 10.52
C LEU A 355 3.83 7.06 9.14
N ASP A 356 4.73 7.86 8.57
CA ASP A 356 4.62 8.35 7.20
C ASP A 356 5.32 7.41 6.21
N TRP A 357 5.35 7.80 4.93
CA TRP A 357 5.98 7.00 3.87
C TRP A 357 7.47 6.79 4.12
N ASP A 358 8.19 7.84 4.52
CA ASP A 358 9.64 7.79 4.68
C ASP A 358 10.02 6.96 5.90
N GLY A 359 9.26 7.05 7.00
CA GLY A 359 9.41 6.17 8.16
C GLY A 359 9.19 4.69 7.81
N ILE A 360 8.11 4.36 7.10
CA ILE A 360 7.85 2.98 6.69
C ILE A 360 8.89 2.48 5.68
N ARG A 361 9.35 3.34 4.76
CA ARG A 361 10.40 2.99 3.80
C ARG A 361 11.72 2.71 4.50
N LYS A 362 12.10 3.53 5.48
CA LYS A 362 13.31 3.31 6.29
C LYS A 362 13.25 1.95 6.98
N HIS A 363 12.11 1.60 7.58
CA HIS A 363 11.92 0.28 8.16
C HIS A 363 11.94 -0.85 7.13
N LEU A 364 11.52 -0.61 5.89
CA LEU A 364 11.63 -1.60 4.81
C LEU A 364 13.09 -1.83 4.42
N ASP A 365 13.90 -0.78 4.37
CA ASP A 365 15.34 -0.88 4.10
C ASP A 365 16.06 -1.64 5.23
N GLU A 366 15.73 -1.34 6.49
CA GLU A 366 16.22 -2.05 7.68
C GLU A 366 15.81 -3.53 7.66
N TYR A 367 14.52 -3.82 7.43
CA TYR A 367 14.01 -5.18 7.29
C TYR A 367 14.72 -5.95 6.17
N ALA A 368 14.94 -5.31 5.02
CA ALA A 368 15.62 -5.94 3.89
C ALA A 368 17.07 -6.29 4.22
N ALA A 369 17.77 -5.46 4.98
CA ALA A 369 19.12 -5.75 5.44
C ALA A 369 19.15 -7.02 6.30
N ILE A 370 18.20 -7.16 7.23
CA ILE A 370 18.08 -8.34 8.10
C ILE A 370 17.71 -9.58 7.28
N ALA A 371 16.72 -9.45 6.41
CA ALA A 371 16.21 -10.55 5.62
C ALA A 371 17.15 -10.97 4.47
N SER A 372 18.20 -10.21 4.17
CA SER A 372 19.11 -10.46 3.04
C SER A 372 19.92 -11.76 3.17
N SER A 373 20.17 -12.23 4.39
CA SER A 373 20.83 -13.52 4.67
C SER A 373 19.88 -14.72 4.54
N SER A 374 18.56 -14.48 4.50
CA SER A 374 17.55 -15.53 4.45
C SER A 374 17.24 -16.03 3.03
N LYS A 375 16.98 -17.33 2.88
CA LYS A 375 16.37 -17.87 1.65
C LYS A 375 14.88 -17.53 1.62
N GLY A 376 14.54 -16.41 0.99
CA GLY A 376 13.14 -16.04 0.70
C GLY A 376 12.69 -14.68 1.21
N GLY A 377 13.59 -13.83 1.70
CA GLY A 377 13.29 -12.44 2.08
C GLY A 377 12.38 -12.31 3.30
N ARG A 378 12.56 -13.22 4.27
CA ARG A 378 11.82 -13.29 5.54
C ARG A 378 12.80 -13.48 6.69
N ILE A 379 12.54 -12.90 7.84
CA ILE A 379 13.45 -13.00 8.98
C ILE A 379 13.10 -14.27 9.76
N GLY A 380 13.96 -15.29 9.70
CA GLY A 380 13.87 -16.47 10.56
C GLY A 380 14.49 -16.20 11.94
N ILE A 381 14.45 -17.20 12.82
CA ILE A 381 14.98 -17.06 14.18
C ILE A 381 16.50 -16.87 14.17
N GLU A 382 17.20 -17.52 13.23
CA GLU A 382 18.64 -17.39 13.06
C GLU A 382 19.04 -15.99 12.59
N GLU A 383 18.36 -15.44 11.58
CA GLU A 383 18.63 -14.09 11.11
C GLU A 383 18.25 -13.03 12.15
N PHE A 384 17.18 -13.26 12.92
CA PHE A 384 16.77 -12.39 14.02
C PHE A 384 17.82 -12.40 15.15
N ALA A 385 18.37 -13.57 15.47
CA ALA A 385 19.43 -13.75 16.46
C ALA A 385 20.73 -13.04 16.05
N GLU A 386 21.15 -13.24 14.81
CA GLU A 386 22.35 -12.61 14.25
C GLU A 386 22.21 -11.09 14.23
N TYR A 387 21.05 -10.58 13.83
CA TYR A 387 20.78 -9.14 13.82
C TYR A 387 20.82 -8.52 15.22
N LEU A 388 20.22 -9.19 16.21
CA LEU A 388 20.26 -8.75 17.60
C LEU A 388 21.62 -9.06 18.26
N LYS A 389 22.54 -9.71 17.56
CA LYS A 389 23.83 -10.18 18.10
C LYS A 389 23.67 -11.00 19.39
N LEU A 390 22.60 -11.78 19.46
CA LEU A 390 22.27 -12.66 20.56
C LEU A 390 22.24 -14.11 20.07
N PRO A 391 22.68 -15.10 20.87
CA PRO A 391 22.48 -16.50 20.53
C PRO A 391 21.00 -16.90 20.59
N VAL A 392 20.66 -17.95 19.84
CA VAL A 392 19.30 -18.52 19.85
C VAL A 392 19.01 -19.15 21.21
N SER A 393 18.23 -18.45 22.03
CA SER A 393 17.79 -18.88 23.36
C SER A 393 16.27 -19.01 23.46
N ASP A 394 15.77 -19.61 24.53
CA ASP A 394 14.32 -19.73 24.76
C ASP A 394 13.63 -18.39 24.94
N VAL A 395 14.31 -17.38 25.49
CA VAL A 395 13.77 -16.02 25.59
C VAL A 395 13.82 -15.30 24.24
N LEU A 396 14.88 -15.50 23.44
CA LEU A 396 14.89 -14.98 22.07
C LEU A 396 13.74 -15.59 21.24
N ARG A 397 13.45 -16.88 21.43
CA ARG A 397 12.27 -17.54 20.80
C ARG A 397 10.96 -16.94 21.27
N GLN A 398 10.83 -16.55 22.55
CA GLN A 398 9.65 -15.85 23.05
C GLN A 398 9.52 -14.45 22.45
N LEU A 399 10.62 -13.69 22.37
CA LEU A 399 10.64 -12.38 21.71
C LEU A 399 10.28 -12.49 20.22
N PHE A 400 10.86 -13.46 19.53
CA PHE A 400 10.53 -13.77 18.14
C PHE A 400 9.05 -14.10 17.98
N ALA A 401 8.46 -14.88 18.89
CA ALA A 401 7.03 -15.19 18.87
C ALA A 401 6.11 -13.98 19.11
N LEU A 402 6.62 -12.88 19.67
CA LEU A 402 5.87 -11.62 19.77
C LEU A 402 5.80 -10.88 18.42
N PHE A 403 6.81 -11.06 17.56
CA PHE A 403 6.81 -10.57 16.18
C PHE A 403 6.07 -11.54 15.24
N ASP A 404 6.36 -12.84 15.30
CA ASP A 404 5.72 -13.92 14.52
C ASP A 404 4.29 -14.22 15.03
N ARG A 405 3.37 -13.31 14.70
CA ARG A 405 1.97 -13.35 15.16
C ARG A 405 1.17 -14.50 14.58
N ASN A 406 1.55 -15.00 13.42
CA ASN A 406 0.85 -16.08 12.73
C ASN A 406 1.47 -17.46 13.02
N HIS A 407 2.58 -17.48 13.77
CA HIS A 407 3.33 -18.67 14.18
C HIS A 407 3.81 -19.52 13.01
N ASP A 408 4.22 -18.86 11.93
CA ASP A 408 4.70 -19.52 10.71
C ASP A 408 6.22 -19.75 10.71
N GLY A 409 6.91 -19.34 11.78
CA GLY A 409 8.34 -19.52 11.97
C GLY A 409 9.18 -18.47 11.26
N SER A 410 8.57 -17.40 10.75
CA SER A 410 9.25 -16.31 10.07
C SER A 410 8.54 -14.98 10.30
N ILE A 411 9.29 -13.89 10.45
CA ILE A 411 8.75 -12.54 10.57
C ILE A 411 8.72 -11.92 9.18
N ASP A 412 7.52 -11.59 8.68
CA ASP A 412 7.36 -10.79 7.47
C ASP A 412 7.48 -9.28 7.75
N PHE A 413 7.60 -8.47 6.69
CA PHE A 413 7.78 -7.02 6.85
C PHE A 413 6.64 -6.34 7.64
N ARG A 414 5.41 -6.84 7.50
CA ARG A 414 4.26 -6.29 8.22
C ARG A 414 4.33 -6.65 9.70
N GLU A 415 4.67 -7.90 10.01
CA GLU A 415 4.91 -8.37 11.37
C GLU A 415 6.07 -7.64 12.03
N TYR A 416 7.14 -7.37 11.28
CA TYR A 416 8.27 -6.54 11.72
C TYR A 416 7.81 -5.13 12.14
N VAL A 417 7.11 -4.40 11.26
CA VAL A 417 6.66 -3.03 11.56
C VAL A 417 5.64 -2.98 12.71
N ILE A 418 4.71 -3.94 12.76
CA ILE A 418 3.74 -4.04 13.87
C ILE A 418 4.46 -4.39 15.17
N GLY A 419 5.39 -5.34 15.14
CA GLY A 419 6.18 -5.74 16.29
C GLY A 419 6.98 -4.56 16.83
N LEU A 420 7.66 -3.80 15.96
CA LEU A 420 8.34 -2.57 16.36
C LEU A 420 7.40 -1.58 17.04
N ALA A 421 6.24 -1.28 16.45
CA ALA A 421 5.39 -0.26 17.04
C ALA A 421 4.63 -0.70 18.30
N VAL A 422 4.36 -2.00 18.46
CA VAL A 422 3.69 -2.55 19.66
C VAL A 422 4.67 -2.81 20.79
N LEU A 423 5.87 -3.30 20.47
CA LEU A 423 6.87 -3.67 21.47
C LEU A 423 7.81 -2.51 21.82
N CYS A 424 7.94 -1.53 20.92
CA CYS A 424 8.98 -0.50 21.02
C CYS A 424 8.41 0.93 21.14
N ASN A 425 7.10 1.13 21.32
CA ASN A 425 6.54 2.45 21.63
C ASN A 425 5.33 2.37 22.59
N PRO A 426 5.24 3.18 23.68
CA PRO A 426 6.19 4.15 24.25
C PRO A 426 6.96 3.55 25.44
N ALA A 427 7.99 2.74 25.14
CA ALA A 427 8.92 2.19 26.14
C ALA A 427 10.33 2.81 26.07
N ASN A 428 10.56 3.74 25.15
CA ASN A 428 11.82 4.50 25.02
C ASN A 428 11.64 5.97 25.42
N THR A 429 10.81 6.26 26.43
CA THR A 429 10.86 7.56 27.09
C THR A 429 12.23 7.71 27.75
N GLU A 430 12.77 8.93 27.73
CA GLU A 430 14.02 9.28 28.43
C GLU A 430 14.08 8.70 29.84
N GLU A 431 12.95 8.75 30.55
CA GLU A 431 12.79 8.21 31.91
C GLU A 431 13.02 6.69 31.98
N ILE A 432 12.52 5.90 31.03
CA ILE A 432 12.70 4.43 31.03
C ILE A 432 14.15 4.07 30.67
N ILE A 433 14.73 4.79 29.71
CA ILE A 433 16.14 4.63 29.32
C ILE A 433 17.05 4.99 30.50
N GLN A 434 16.72 6.05 31.25
CA GLN A 434 17.46 6.44 32.45
C GLN A 434 17.37 5.41 33.57
N VAL A 435 16.18 4.83 33.79
CA VAL A 435 16.00 3.76 34.78
C VAL A 435 16.71 2.48 34.34
N ALA A 436 16.67 2.13 33.05
CA ALA A 436 17.41 1.01 32.50
C ALA A 436 18.92 1.20 32.68
N PHE A 437 19.46 2.39 32.34
CA PHE A 437 20.89 2.66 32.52
C PHE A 437 21.35 2.45 33.97
N LYS A 438 20.62 3.02 34.93
CA LYS A 438 20.90 2.85 36.37
C LYS A 438 20.78 1.41 36.88
N LEU A 439 20.11 0.53 36.13
CA LEU A 439 20.00 -0.88 36.48
C LEU A 439 21.12 -1.72 35.89
N PHE A 440 21.72 -1.24 34.80
CA PHE A 440 22.90 -1.82 34.20
C PHE A 440 24.18 -1.37 34.91
N ASP A 441 24.25 -0.11 35.34
CA ASP A 441 25.31 0.45 36.18
C ASP A 441 25.09 0.00 37.64
N VAL A 442 25.68 -1.14 38.01
CA VAL A 442 25.42 -1.80 39.31
C VAL A 442 26.20 -1.13 40.43
N ASP A 443 27.38 -0.60 40.13
CA ASP A 443 28.23 0.10 41.10
C ASP A 443 27.99 1.62 41.17
N GLU A 444 27.06 2.13 40.35
CA GLU A 444 26.63 3.54 40.26
C GLU A 444 27.78 4.50 39.90
N ASP A 445 28.78 4.02 39.15
CA ASP A 445 29.93 4.83 38.73
C ASP A 445 29.64 5.76 37.53
N GLY A 446 28.44 5.64 36.95
CA GLY A 446 27.97 6.41 35.81
C GLY A 446 28.35 5.83 34.45
N PHE A 447 28.94 4.63 34.43
CA PHE A 447 29.29 3.86 33.25
C PHE A 447 28.80 2.42 33.39
N ILE A 448 28.70 1.69 32.27
CA ILE A 448 28.34 0.27 32.26
C ILE A 448 29.53 -0.50 31.70
N THR A 449 30.07 -1.41 32.49
CA THR A 449 31.13 -2.35 32.08
C THR A 449 30.58 -3.53 31.28
N GLU A 450 31.46 -4.26 30.59
CA GLU A 450 31.06 -5.42 29.78
C GLU A 450 30.47 -6.52 30.67
N GLU A 451 31.04 -6.72 31.85
CA GLU A 451 30.60 -7.68 32.85
C GLU A 451 29.20 -7.35 33.38
N GLU A 452 28.94 -6.08 33.69
CA GLU A 452 27.62 -5.61 34.14
C GLU A 452 26.57 -5.77 33.04
N PHE A 453 26.92 -5.37 31.82
CA PHE A 453 26.06 -5.51 30.65
C PHE A 453 25.71 -6.98 30.36
N SER A 454 26.71 -7.86 30.45
CA SER A 454 26.52 -9.30 30.31
C SER A 454 25.61 -9.84 31.41
N THR A 455 25.84 -9.47 32.67
CA THR A 455 25.07 -9.95 33.82
C THR A 455 23.59 -9.62 33.69
N ILE A 456 23.27 -8.38 33.31
CA ILE A 456 21.87 -7.96 33.14
C ILE A 456 21.22 -8.68 31.96
N LEU A 457 21.91 -8.80 30.83
CA LEU A 457 21.35 -9.50 29.66
C LEU A 457 21.17 -11.01 29.90
N GLN A 458 22.11 -11.66 30.60
CA GLN A 458 21.99 -13.05 31.03
C GLN A 458 20.76 -13.24 31.92
N ALA A 459 20.54 -12.35 32.88
CA ALA A 459 19.39 -12.39 33.78
C ALA A 459 18.07 -12.12 33.06
N SER A 460 18.05 -11.17 32.12
CA SER A 460 16.88 -10.78 31.34
C SER A 460 16.46 -11.85 30.33
N LEU A 461 17.46 -12.51 29.72
CA LEU A 461 17.27 -13.51 28.67
C LEU A 461 17.28 -14.95 29.22
N GLY A 462 17.57 -15.14 30.51
CA GLY A 462 17.65 -16.46 31.13
C GLY A 462 18.70 -17.39 30.50
N VAL A 463 19.77 -16.82 29.94
CA VAL A 463 20.84 -17.56 29.25
C VAL A 463 22.13 -17.44 30.08
N PRO A 464 22.67 -18.52 30.64
CA PRO A 464 23.98 -18.48 31.28
C PRO A 464 25.10 -18.35 30.23
N ASP A 465 26.19 -17.66 30.59
CA ASP A 465 27.39 -17.48 29.75
C ASP A 465 27.11 -16.86 28.38
N LEU A 466 26.16 -15.91 28.35
CA LEU A 466 25.81 -15.15 27.15
C LEU A 466 27.00 -14.31 26.68
N ASP A 467 27.53 -14.61 25.51
CA ASP A 467 28.51 -13.76 24.84
C ASP A 467 27.83 -12.48 24.35
N VAL A 468 28.17 -11.35 24.99
CA VAL A 468 27.66 -10.01 24.67
C VAL A 468 28.76 -9.11 24.09
N SER A 469 29.98 -9.61 23.92
CA SER A 469 31.15 -8.79 23.55
C SER A 469 30.95 -8.06 22.23
N GLY A 470 30.26 -8.69 21.28
CA GLY A 470 29.94 -8.09 19.99
C GLY A 470 28.88 -6.97 20.05
N LEU A 471 27.94 -7.08 20.98
CA LEU A 471 26.91 -6.07 21.22
C LEU A 471 27.49 -4.91 22.04
N PHE A 472 28.24 -5.21 23.10
CA PHE A 472 28.89 -4.21 23.96
C PHE A 472 29.81 -3.27 23.18
N LYS A 473 30.65 -3.81 22.28
CA LYS A 473 31.56 -3.02 21.41
C LYS A 473 30.85 -2.11 20.40
N GLU A 474 29.58 -2.34 20.12
CA GLU A 474 28.81 -1.47 19.22
C GLU A 474 28.20 -0.27 19.96
N ILE A 475 28.03 -0.40 21.28
CA ILE A 475 27.53 0.65 22.15
C ILE A 475 28.71 1.49 22.67
N ALA A 476 29.76 0.83 23.15
CA ALA A 476 30.90 1.45 23.80
C ALA A 476 31.87 2.08 22.79
N GLN A 477 32.27 3.34 23.01
CA GLN A 477 33.40 3.95 22.29
C GLN A 477 34.74 3.77 23.01
N GLY A 478 34.74 3.07 24.16
CA GLY A 478 35.90 2.71 24.98
C GLY A 478 35.68 1.40 25.72
N ASP A 479 36.24 1.28 26.92
CA ASP A 479 36.11 0.07 27.76
C ASP A 479 34.80 0.03 28.58
N SER A 480 34.00 1.12 28.52
CA SER A 480 32.72 1.24 29.22
C SER A 480 31.71 2.06 28.41
N VAL A 481 30.43 1.93 28.76
CA VAL A 481 29.31 2.63 28.11
C VAL A 481 28.79 3.73 29.02
N SER A 482 28.83 4.98 28.57
CA SER A 482 28.23 6.13 29.26
C SER A 482 26.71 6.23 29.03
N TYR A 483 26.03 7.04 29.85
CA TYR A 483 24.58 7.26 29.71
C TYR A 483 24.17 7.77 28.32
N GLU A 484 24.93 8.71 27.75
CA GLU A 484 24.62 9.26 26.44
C GLU A 484 24.83 8.24 25.31
N GLU A 485 25.81 7.35 25.45
CA GLU A 485 26.03 6.25 24.50
C GLU A 485 24.91 5.22 24.59
N PHE A 486 24.55 4.79 25.81
CA PHE A 486 23.45 3.86 26.05
C PHE A 486 22.11 4.42 25.55
N LYS A 487 21.83 5.69 25.82
CA LYS A 487 20.62 6.38 25.34
C LYS A 487 20.60 6.52 23.82
N SER A 488 21.71 6.94 23.22
CA SER A 488 21.84 7.04 21.76
C SER A 488 21.59 5.68 21.11
N PHE A 489 22.14 4.60 21.69
CA PHE A 489 21.92 3.24 21.24
C PHE A 489 20.46 2.80 21.39
N ALA A 490 19.84 2.97 22.57
CA ALA A 490 18.46 2.57 22.82
C ALA A 490 17.45 3.31 21.94
N LEU A 491 17.69 4.59 21.63
CA LEU A 491 16.87 5.36 20.70
C LEU A 491 17.07 4.94 19.23
N LYS A 492 18.26 4.46 18.88
CA LYS A 492 18.59 4.00 17.53
C LYS A 492 18.15 2.55 17.28
N HIS A 493 18.07 1.74 18.33
CA HIS A 493 17.77 0.29 18.31
C HIS A 493 16.52 -0.03 19.14
N PRO A 494 15.33 0.44 18.72
CA PRO A 494 14.08 0.29 19.47
C PRO A 494 13.69 -1.17 19.74
N GLU A 495 14.10 -2.11 18.90
CA GLU A 495 13.85 -3.55 19.02
C GLU A 495 14.31 -4.17 20.36
N TYR A 496 15.29 -3.58 21.04
CA TYR A 496 15.75 -4.02 22.37
C TYR A 496 14.84 -3.55 23.51
N ALA A 497 13.86 -2.67 23.26
CA ALA A 497 12.98 -2.11 24.29
C ALA A 497 12.25 -3.20 25.10
N LYS A 498 11.90 -4.32 24.47
CA LYS A 498 11.24 -5.42 25.18
C LYS A 498 12.18 -6.13 26.17
N ILE A 499 13.46 -6.20 25.86
CA ILE A 499 14.48 -6.79 26.74
C ILE A 499 14.63 -5.91 27.99
N PHE A 500 14.76 -4.59 27.80
CA PHE A 500 14.86 -3.63 28.90
C PHE A 500 13.62 -3.61 29.79
N THR A 501 12.43 -3.61 29.20
CA THR A 501 11.17 -3.62 29.98
C THR A 501 10.92 -4.95 30.69
N THR A 502 11.29 -6.09 30.09
CA THR A 502 11.14 -7.40 30.75
C THR A 502 12.03 -7.49 32.00
N TYR A 503 13.25 -6.95 31.95
CA TYR A 503 14.09 -6.86 33.15
C TYR A 503 13.49 -5.96 34.24
N LEU A 504 12.98 -4.79 33.85
CA LEU A 504 12.27 -3.89 34.77
C LEU A 504 11.07 -4.56 35.45
N ASP A 505 10.30 -5.35 34.70
CA ASP A 505 9.18 -6.14 35.21
C ASP A 505 9.64 -7.27 36.16
N LEU A 506 10.76 -7.93 35.85
CA LEU A 506 11.36 -8.95 36.71
C LEU A 506 11.88 -8.36 38.03
N GLN A 507 12.56 -7.21 37.97
CA GLN A 507 13.06 -6.51 39.15
C GLN A 507 11.94 -5.99 40.04
N THR A 508 10.90 -5.40 39.45
CA THR A 508 9.72 -4.99 40.23
C THR A 508 9.05 -6.19 40.90
N CYS A 509 8.87 -7.31 40.17
CA CYS A 509 8.37 -8.56 40.77
C CYS A 509 9.27 -9.06 41.91
N HIS A 510 10.60 -8.96 41.78
CA HIS A 510 11.56 -9.36 42.81
C HIS A 510 11.45 -8.50 44.07
N VAL A 511 11.39 -7.17 43.92
CA VAL A 511 11.21 -6.20 45.02
C VAL A 511 9.89 -6.42 45.76
N PHE A 512 8.80 -6.77 45.07
CA PHE A 512 7.50 -7.08 45.70
C PHE A 512 7.42 -8.48 46.33
N SER A 513 8.42 -9.34 46.10
CA SER A 513 8.48 -10.71 46.65
C SER A 513 9.38 -10.85 47.90
N LEU A 514 10.10 -9.79 48.29
CA LEU A 514 10.97 -9.78 49.48
C LEU A 514 10.17 -9.52 50.80
N PRO A 515 10.57 -10.14 51.94
CA PRO A 515 9.96 -9.88 53.24
C PRO A 515 10.08 -8.41 53.67
N LYS A 516 9.05 -7.89 54.34
CA LYS A 516 8.86 -6.47 54.72
C LYS A 516 9.99 -5.81 55.53
N GLU A 517 10.94 -6.57 56.07
CA GLU A 517 12.03 -6.04 56.90
C GLU A 517 13.17 -5.39 56.09
N VAL A 518 13.17 -5.52 54.75
CA VAL A 518 14.16 -4.86 53.87
C VAL A 518 13.58 -3.58 53.21
N GLN A 519 12.32 -3.21 53.47
CA GLN A 519 11.63 -2.10 52.79
C GLN A 519 11.88 -0.68 53.36
N ALA A 520 12.93 -0.46 54.16
CA ALA A 520 13.19 0.84 54.78
C ALA A 520 14.04 1.82 53.91
N THR A 521 13.40 2.38 52.86
CA THR A 521 13.45 3.78 52.30
C THR A 521 14.75 4.45 51.77
N PRO A 522 14.65 5.47 50.86
CA PRO A 522 13.70 5.65 49.72
C PRO A 522 14.29 6.40 48.47
N SER A 523 13.61 6.34 47.30
CA SER A 523 13.21 7.57 46.53
C SER A 523 12.65 7.32 45.11
N VAL A 524 11.45 6.75 44.95
CA VAL A 524 10.53 7.21 43.88
C VAL A 524 9.11 7.02 44.39
N LEU A 525 8.49 8.12 44.80
CA LEU A 525 7.08 8.14 45.18
C LEU A 525 6.26 8.25 43.89
N PHE A 526 5.61 7.16 43.46
CA PHE A 526 4.60 7.21 42.42
C PHE A 526 3.48 8.14 42.87
N ARG A 527 3.43 9.34 42.28
CA ARG A 527 2.32 10.27 42.45
C ARG A 527 1.28 9.94 41.39
N GLU A 528 0.34 9.09 41.75
CA GLU A 528 -0.88 8.86 40.99
C GLU A 528 -1.66 10.19 40.91
N LYS A 529 -1.66 10.83 39.73
CA LYS A 529 -2.57 11.92 39.41
C LYS A 529 -3.52 11.45 38.32
N ALA A 530 -4.75 11.19 38.74
CA ALA A 530 -5.90 11.19 37.85
C ALA A 530 -6.03 12.56 37.18
N MET A 531 -6.26 12.58 35.86
CA MET A 531 -6.71 13.77 35.14
C MET A 531 -7.80 13.38 34.14
N ALA A 532 -8.96 14.00 34.32
CA ALA A 532 -10.18 13.85 33.53
C ALA A 532 -10.07 14.56 32.15
N PRO A 533 -11.05 14.39 31.24
CA PRO A 533 -10.85 14.58 29.81
C PRO A 533 -10.96 16.04 29.40
N HIS A 534 -9.98 16.53 28.63
CA HIS A 534 -10.13 17.76 27.86
C HIS A 534 -10.10 17.46 26.37
N SER A 535 -11.24 17.77 25.75
CA SER A 535 -11.46 17.96 24.32
C SER A 535 -10.50 19.01 23.75
N SER A 536 -9.83 18.68 22.64
CA SER A 536 -9.36 19.69 21.68
C SER A 536 -9.53 19.20 20.25
N THR A 537 -10.56 19.76 19.62
CA THR A 537 -10.75 19.95 18.18
C THR A 537 -9.56 20.72 17.57
N LEU A 538 -9.33 20.53 16.27
CA LEU A 538 -8.31 21.13 15.37
C LEU A 538 -7.01 20.31 15.23
N ALA A 539 -6.38 20.18 14.07
CA ALA A 539 -6.77 20.41 12.68
C ALA A 539 -5.64 19.81 11.82
N TRP A 540 -6.02 19.46 10.61
CA TRP A 540 -5.24 18.85 9.54
C TRP A 540 -3.94 19.58 9.18
N GLU A 541 -2.80 18.93 9.38
CA GLU A 541 -1.55 19.23 8.65
C GLU A 541 -0.84 17.90 8.33
N ILE A 542 -0.67 17.59 7.03
CA ILE A 542 0.14 16.49 6.52
C ILE A 542 1.28 17.12 5.71
N PRO A 543 2.56 16.93 6.08
CA PRO A 543 3.70 17.45 5.34
C PRO A 543 4.02 16.65 4.06
N TRP A 544 4.66 17.34 3.12
CA TRP A 544 5.01 16.94 1.74
C TRP A 544 6.39 16.25 1.65
N MET A 545 6.53 15.23 0.78
CA MET A 545 7.37 15.11 -0.46
C MET A 545 8.87 14.77 -0.34
N GLU A 546 9.29 13.68 -1.02
CA GLU A 546 10.20 13.66 -2.21
C GLU A 546 10.29 12.23 -2.84
N GLU A 547 10.56 12.13 -4.16
CA GLU A 547 10.89 10.89 -4.91
C GLU A 547 12.20 11.09 -5.71
N PRO A 548 12.99 10.01 -5.95
CA PRO A 548 13.89 9.96 -7.09
C PRO A 548 13.44 8.93 -8.14
N GLY A 549 13.32 9.39 -9.39
CA GLY A 549 13.19 8.55 -10.58
C GLY A 549 14.18 8.95 -11.66
N ARG A 550 15.12 8.06 -12.00
CA ARG A 550 15.79 7.94 -13.31
C ARG A 550 16.60 6.65 -13.31
N LEU A 551 16.26 5.72 -14.21
CA LEU A 551 17.16 4.80 -14.96
C LEU A 551 16.37 3.56 -15.41
N GLN A 552 15.63 3.71 -16.51
CA GLN A 552 15.36 2.59 -17.42
C GLN A 552 15.44 3.11 -18.85
N SER A 553 16.67 3.35 -19.29
CA SER A 553 17.06 3.50 -20.70
C SER A 553 18.58 3.51 -20.76
N MET A 554 19.15 2.61 -21.57
CA MET A 554 20.57 2.41 -21.92
C MET A 554 21.32 1.34 -21.12
N GLY A 555 21.80 0.32 -21.85
CA GLY A 555 22.71 -0.70 -21.33
C GLY A 555 22.72 -2.05 -22.06
N SER A 556 22.63 -2.07 -23.39
CA SER A 556 23.05 -3.24 -24.18
C SER A 556 24.51 -3.02 -24.60
N LEU A 557 25.46 -3.58 -23.87
CA LEU A 557 26.83 -3.78 -24.36
C LEU A 557 27.28 -5.19 -23.96
N ARG A 558 27.66 -5.94 -25.00
CA ARG A 558 28.16 -7.31 -24.96
C ARG A 558 29.47 -7.36 -24.19
N VAL A 559 29.62 -8.34 -23.32
CA VAL A 559 30.92 -8.81 -22.84
C VAL A 559 31.53 -9.64 -23.97
N GLY A 560 32.61 -9.14 -24.54
CA GLY A 560 33.53 -9.90 -25.38
C GLY A 560 34.74 -10.31 -24.54
N HIS A 561 35.12 -11.58 -24.66
CA HIS A 561 36.39 -12.13 -24.20
C HIS A 561 37.57 -11.29 -24.69
N ASP A 562 38.47 -10.91 -23.79
CA ASP A 562 39.82 -11.47 -23.65
C ASP A 562 40.44 -11.06 -22.30
#